data_AF-A0A183D2F6-F1
#
_entry.id   AF-A0A183D2F6-F1
#
_cell.length_a   1.000
_cell.length_b   1.000
_cell.length_c   1.000
_cell.angle_alpha   90.00
_cell.angle_beta   90.00
_cell.angle_gamma   90.00
#
_symmetry.space_group_name_H-M   'P 1'
#
loop_
_entity.id
_entity.type
_entity.pdbx_description
1 polymer ?
#
loop_
_entity_poly.entity_id
_entity_poly.type
_entity_poly.pdbx_seq_one_letter_code
_entity_poly.pdbx_strand_id
1 'polypeptide(L)'
;VLRLQHLKCFESSLISKTKIFRNDSDIYAPSGLLRPINGATPKEQIWDWDEVVKIASNKTKTAFYLVSNCVTPSKREAYVKQLKNHVNVTERGRCSNVKCDELEKLFDHMENLVVPIVLKKSVYDNIIPTGSFIAVDDFESPRELADYLKYLEKNNTAYLR
;
A
#
# COMPACT_ATOMS: atom_id res chain seq x y z
N VAL A 1 3.21 -9.51 -6.35
CA VAL A 1 2.00 -9.14 -5.57
C VAL A 1 2.17 -9.61 -4.14
N LEU A 2 1.92 -8.75 -3.14
CA LEU A 2 2.12 -9.06 -1.71
C LEU A 2 0.77 -9.20 -1.00
N ARG A 3 0.65 -10.15 -0.06
CA ARG A 3 -0.52 -10.30 0.82
C ARG A 3 -0.24 -9.59 2.14
N LEU A 4 -0.96 -8.50 2.41
CA LEU A 4 -0.89 -7.78 3.68
C LEU A 4 -1.88 -8.41 4.67
N GLN A 5 -1.42 -8.77 5.85
CA GLN A 5 -2.27 -9.20 6.96
C GLN A 5 -2.33 -8.10 8.02
N HIS A 6 -3.56 -7.73 8.41
CA HIS A 6 -3.93 -6.87 9.54
C HIS A 6 -3.19 -5.53 9.68
N LEU A 7 -3.83 -4.45 9.21
CA LEU A 7 -3.68 -3.13 9.82
C LEU A 7 -5.02 -2.73 10.44
N LYS A 8 -5.07 -2.45 11.74
CA LYS A 8 -6.24 -1.81 12.37
C LYS A 8 -6.05 -0.29 12.33
N CYS A 9 -7.11 0.44 12.03
CA CYS A 9 -7.12 1.88 12.21
C CYS A 9 -6.86 2.21 13.69
N PHE A 10 -5.87 3.05 13.94
CA PHE A 10 -5.42 3.40 15.28
C PHE A 10 -6.47 4.24 16.02
N GLU A 11 -7.19 3.61 16.95
CA GLU A 11 -7.91 4.33 18.01
C GLU A 11 -6.95 5.25 18.77
N SER A 12 -7.38 6.49 19.00
CA SER A 12 -6.63 7.57 19.62
C SER A 12 -6.47 7.44 21.14
N SER A 13 -6.67 6.26 21.73
CA SER A 13 -6.61 6.05 23.19
C SER A 13 -5.36 5.31 23.68
N LEU A 14 -4.42 4.91 22.80
CA LEU A 14 -3.25 4.13 23.21
C LEU A 14 -1.93 4.88 22.95
N ILE A 15 -1.51 5.64 23.96
CA ILE A 15 -0.27 6.44 24.01
C ILE A 15 1.01 5.59 23.79
N SER A 16 0.96 4.26 23.75
CA SER A 16 2.15 3.39 23.60
C SER A 16 2.28 2.63 22.27
N LYS A 17 1.37 2.78 21.30
CA LYS A 17 1.38 1.91 20.10
C LYS A 17 2.20 2.42 18.90
N THR A 18 2.77 3.61 18.92
CA THR A 18 3.61 4.10 17.79
C THR A 18 5.04 3.58 17.82
N LYS A 19 5.54 3.11 18.97
CA LYS A 19 6.91 2.59 19.10
C LYS A 19 7.03 1.12 18.69
N ILE A 20 6.03 0.27 18.93
CA ILE A 20 6.12 -1.18 18.67
C ILE A 20 6.50 -1.59 17.23
N PHE A 21 6.28 -0.71 16.24
CA PHE A 21 6.69 -0.98 14.85
C PHE A 21 8.18 -0.74 14.58
N ARG A 22 8.88 -0.06 15.49
CA ARG A 22 10.31 0.19 15.35
C ARG A 22 11.07 -1.06 15.75
N ASN A 23 12.11 -1.37 14.99
CA ASN A 23 12.96 -2.54 15.24
C ASN A 23 13.73 -2.47 16.56
N ASP A 24 13.79 -1.30 17.20
CA ASP A 24 14.49 -1.02 18.46
C ASP A 24 13.55 -0.94 19.68
N SER A 25 12.29 -1.37 19.54
CA SER A 25 11.33 -1.34 20.64
C SER A 25 11.31 -2.65 21.42
N ASP A 26 11.10 -2.53 22.74
CA ASP A 26 11.07 -3.68 23.67
C ASP A 26 10.06 -4.75 23.26
N ILE A 27 8.96 -4.33 22.63
CA ILE A 27 7.98 -5.20 21.97
C ILE A 27 7.96 -4.82 20.49
N TYR A 28 8.65 -5.59 19.66
CA TYR A 28 8.64 -5.42 18.21
C TYR A 28 7.46 -6.17 17.58
N ALA A 29 6.54 -5.42 16.97
CA ALA A 29 5.38 -5.91 16.26
C ALA A 29 5.28 -5.17 14.91
N PRO A 30 6.03 -5.61 13.87
CA PRO A 30 6.03 -4.93 12.58
C PRO A 30 4.64 -4.95 11.92
N SER A 31 4.34 -3.90 11.16
CA SER A 31 3.13 -3.84 10.35
C SER A 31 3.26 -4.76 9.14
N GLY A 32 2.86 -6.03 9.30
CA GLY A 32 2.95 -7.06 8.27
C GLY A 32 4.37 -7.62 8.10
N LEU A 33 4.47 -8.94 8.00
CA LEU A 33 5.73 -9.64 7.70
C LEU A 33 5.57 -10.36 6.37
N LEU A 34 6.40 -10.00 5.39
CA LEU A 34 6.46 -10.70 4.12
C LEU A 34 7.40 -11.90 4.27
N ARG A 35 6.92 -13.09 3.91
CA ARG A 35 7.72 -14.32 3.88
C ARG A 35 7.81 -14.86 2.46
N PRO A 36 8.99 -15.34 2.02
CA PRO A 36 9.10 -16.01 0.73
C PRO A 36 8.19 -17.25 0.67
N ILE A 37 7.49 -17.44 -0.45
CA ILE A 37 6.78 -18.68 -0.72
C ILE A 37 7.81 -19.76 -1.02
N ASN A 38 7.71 -20.89 -0.32
CA ASN A 38 8.58 -22.05 -0.48
C ASN A 38 7.75 -23.35 -0.35
N GLY A 39 8.40 -24.51 -0.49
CA GLY A 39 7.72 -25.81 -0.42
C GLY A 39 7.03 -26.13 0.92
N ALA A 40 7.33 -25.37 1.98
CA ALA A 40 6.69 -25.50 3.30
C ALA A 40 5.52 -24.52 3.49
N THR A 41 5.22 -23.67 2.51
CA THR A 41 4.12 -22.70 2.58
C THR A 41 2.78 -23.41 2.42
N PRO A 42 1.82 -23.28 3.37
CA PRO A 42 0.50 -23.87 3.24
C PRO A 42 -0.22 -23.37 1.99
N LYS A 43 -0.98 -24.24 1.31
CA LYS A 43 -1.66 -23.91 0.04
C LYS A 43 -2.63 -22.73 0.20
N GLU A 44 -3.23 -22.58 1.38
CA GLU A 44 -4.16 -21.50 1.74
C GLU A 44 -3.47 -20.12 1.81
N GLN A 45 -2.14 -20.10 1.86
CA GLN A 45 -1.32 -18.89 1.83
C GLN A 45 -0.75 -18.59 0.44
N ILE A 46 -0.87 -19.52 -0.50
CA ILE A 46 -0.45 -19.36 -1.89
C ILE A 46 -1.64 -18.82 -2.69
N TRP A 47 -1.40 -17.79 -3.48
CA TRP A 47 -2.45 -17.18 -4.31
C TRP A 47 -2.86 -18.12 -5.45
N ASP A 48 -4.16 -18.24 -5.69
CA ASP A 48 -4.69 -18.80 -6.93
C ASP A 48 -4.60 -17.73 -8.04
N TRP A 49 -3.89 -18.06 -9.13
CA TRP A 49 -3.68 -17.12 -10.22
C TRP A 49 -4.95 -16.79 -11.00
N ASP A 50 -5.91 -17.70 -11.08
CA ASP A 50 -7.20 -17.42 -11.73
C ASP A 50 -8.02 -16.43 -10.89
N GLU A 51 -7.98 -16.57 -9.57
CA GLU A 51 -8.58 -15.62 -8.63
C GLU A 51 -7.88 -14.25 -8.72
N VAL A 52 -6.54 -14.25 -8.77
CA VAL A 52 -5.73 -13.03 -8.92
C VAL A 52 -6.11 -12.25 -10.18
N VAL A 53 -6.20 -12.93 -11.33
CA VAL A 53 -6.57 -12.31 -12.60
C VAL A 53 -7.98 -11.72 -12.52
N LYS A 54 -8.91 -12.43 -11.87
CA LYS A 54 -10.29 -11.96 -11.65
C LYS A 54 -10.35 -10.73 -10.74
N ILE A 55 -9.62 -10.73 -9.63
CA ILE A 55 -9.55 -9.59 -8.70
C ILE A 55 -8.94 -8.38 -9.42
N ALA A 56 -7.84 -8.56 -10.15
CA ALA A 56 -7.18 -7.49 -10.88
C ALA A 56 -8.10 -6.88 -11.94
N SER A 57 -8.84 -7.71 -12.68
CA SER A 57 -9.75 -7.25 -13.74
C SER A 57 -10.97 -6.47 -13.23
N ASN A 58 -11.36 -6.67 -11.96
CA ASN A 58 -12.49 -5.98 -11.35
C ASN A 58 -12.11 -4.67 -10.63
N LYS A 59 -10.83 -4.27 -10.66
CA LYS A 59 -10.38 -3.04 -10.00
C LYS A 59 -10.89 -1.81 -10.75
N THR A 60 -11.51 -0.90 -10.00
CA THR A 60 -12.08 0.36 -10.53
C THR A 60 -11.46 1.61 -9.92
N LYS A 61 -10.54 1.45 -8.97
CA LYS A 61 -9.88 2.55 -8.26
C LYS A 61 -8.40 2.53 -8.59
N THR A 62 -7.87 3.67 -9.02
CA THR A 62 -6.47 3.81 -9.44
C THR A 62 -5.50 3.76 -8.26
N ALA A 63 -5.76 4.53 -7.21
CA ALA A 63 -4.92 4.57 -6.02
C ALA A 63 -5.72 4.94 -4.77
N PHE A 64 -5.28 4.46 -3.61
CA PHE A 64 -5.75 4.92 -2.31
C PHE A 64 -4.58 5.33 -1.42
N TYR A 65 -4.85 6.24 -0.50
CA TYR A 65 -3.89 6.77 0.45
C TYR A 65 -4.47 6.68 1.85
N LEU A 66 -4.00 5.69 2.61
CA LEU A 66 -4.38 5.51 4.01
C LEU A 66 -3.38 6.25 4.91
N VAL A 67 -3.85 7.25 5.65
CA VAL A 67 -2.97 8.15 6.40
C VAL A 67 -3.54 8.55 7.75
N SER A 68 -2.69 8.45 8.79
CA SER A 68 -3.00 8.87 10.16
C SER A 68 -2.07 9.94 10.72
N ASN A 69 -0.91 10.15 10.07
CA ASN A 69 0.02 11.23 10.38
C ASN A 69 0.09 12.20 9.19
N CYS A 70 -0.44 13.40 9.41
CA CYS A 70 -0.73 14.39 8.37
C CYS A 70 0.44 15.33 8.07
N VAL A 71 1.46 15.33 8.93
CA VAL A 71 2.68 16.13 8.76
C VAL A 71 3.87 15.22 8.98
N THR A 72 4.62 14.93 7.92
CA THR A 72 5.79 14.05 8.03
C THR A 72 7.09 14.75 7.65
N PRO A 73 8.22 14.35 8.24
CA PRO A 73 9.54 14.80 7.79
C PRO A 73 9.80 14.46 6.31
N SER A 74 9.25 13.34 5.83
CA SER A 74 9.37 12.91 4.43
C SER A 74 8.55 13.73 3.43
N LYS A 75 7.66 14.61 3.90
CA LYS A 75 6.76 15.41 3.05
C LYS A 75 5.90 14.56 2.10
N ARG A 76 5.56 13.34 2.52
CA ARG A 76 4.76 12.41 1.70
C ARG A 76 3.40 13.01 1.33
N GLU A 77 2.82 13.77 2.25
CA GLU A 77 1.56 14.50 2.08
C GLU A 77 1.66 15.54 0.96
N ALA A 78 2.81 16.20 0.81
CA ALA A 78 3.03 17.20 -0.23
C ALA A 78 3.12 16.54 -1.61
N TYR A 79 3.77 15.37 -1.71
CA TYR A 79 3.82 14.60 -2.95
C TYR A 79 2.42 14.11 -3.36
N VAL A 80 1.68 13.49 -2.44
CA VAL A 80 0.31 13.01 -2.71
C VAL A 80 -0.61 14.16 -3.12
N LYS A 81 -0.45 15.35 -2.52
CA LYS A 81 -1.18 16.56 -2.93
C LYS A 81 -0.93 16.94 -4.38
N GLN A 82 0.31 16.82 -4.87
CA GLN A 82 0.64 17.07 -6.28
C GLN A 82 0.07 15.97 -7.20
N LEU A 83 0.22 14.70 -6.80
CA LEU A 83 -0.27 13.55 -7.57
C LEU A 83 -1.79 13.61 -7.80
N LYS A 84 -2.55 14.06 -6.79
CA LYS A 84 -4.01 14.24 -6.87
C LYS A 84 -4.48 15.18 -7.99
N ASN A 85 -3.62 16.06 -8.48
CA ASN A 85 -3.95 16.93 -9.60
C ASN A 85 -3.99 16.19 -10.95
N HIS A 86 -3.46 14.96 -11.00
CA HIS A 86 -3.27 14.19 -12.23
C HIS A 86 -4.02 12.85 -12.24
N VAL A 87 -4.37 12.32 -11.07
CA VAL A 87 -5.08 11.04 -10.89
C VAL A 87 -5.96 11.06 -9.65
N ASN A 88 -7.04 10.28 -9.67
CA ASN A 88 -7.91 10.14 -8.50
C ASN A 88 -7.24 9.28 -7.42
N VAL A 89 -6.90 9.90 -6.28
CA VAL A 89 -6.36 9.20 -5.11
C VAL A 89 -7.39 9.23 -3.99
N THR A 90 -7.88 8.05 -3.61
CA THR A 90 -8.85 7.91 -2.52
C THR A 90 -8.15 8.05 -1.17
N GLU A 91 -8.31 9.18 -0.49
CA GLU A 91 -7.71 9.40 0.83
C GLU A 91 -8.66 9.00 1.98
N ARG A 92 -8.13 8.23 2.95
CA ARG A 92 -8.85 7.75 4.12
C ARG A 92 -7.94 7.79 5.37
N GLY A 93 -8.55 7.89 6.54
CA GLY A 93 -7.87 7.89 7.84
C GLY A 93 -7.99 9.23 8.58
N ARG A 94 -7.19 9.43 9.63
CA ARG A 94 -7.27 10.61 10.52
C ARG A 94 -7.05 11.94 9.80
N CYS A 95 -6.32 11.94 8.68
CA CYS A 95 -6.06 13.14 7.88
C CYS A 95 -7.13 13.39 6.81
N SER A 96 -8.14 12.52 6.74
CA SER A 96 -9.30 12.66 5.86
C SER A 96 -10.52 13.10 6.67
N ASN A 97 -11.47 13.73 6.01
CA ASN A 97 -12.78 14.08 6.61
C ASN A 97 -13.73 12.88 6.71
N VAL A 98 -13.26 11.66 6.40
CA VAL A 98 -14.04 10.41 6.42
C VAL A 98 -13.88 9.71 7.76
N LYS A 99 -15.00 9.35 8.39
CA LYS A 99 -15.05 8.70 9.72
C LYS A 99 -14.48 7.28 9.69
N CYS A 100 -13.84 6.86 10.79
CA CYS A 100 -13.17 5.56 10.94
C CYS A 100 -14.11 4.34 10.91
N ASP A 101 -15.42 4.49 11.12
CA ASP A 101 -16.37 3.36 11.11
C ASP A 101 -16.54 2.74 9.70
N GLU A 102 -16.15 3.46 8.64
CA GLU A 102 -16.12 2.96 7.26
C GLU A 102 -14.77 2.32 6.87
N LEU A 103 -13.76 2.38 7.74
CA LEU A 103 -12.39 1.94 7.47
C LEU A 103 -12.14 0.47 7.80
N GLU A 104 -12.86 -0.12 8.76
CA GLU A 104 -12.78 -1.58 9.01
C GLU A 104 -13.13 -2.39 7.76
N LYS A 105 -14.17 -1.97 7.02
CA LYS A 105 -14.55 -2.55 5.72
C LYS A 105 -13.48 -2.34 4.63
N LEU A 106 -12.68 -1.28 4.74
CA LEU A 106 -11.57 -1.01 3.80
C LEU A 106 -10.37 -1.95 4.05
N PHE A 107 -10.21 -2.48 5.27
CA PHE A 107 -9.14 -3.42 5.59
C PHE A 107 -9.41 -4.82 5.05
N ASP A 108 -10.66 -5.27 5.02
CA ASP A 108 -11.05 -6.47 4.28
C ASP A 108 -10.74 -6.31 2.79
N HIS A 109 -10.77 -5.08 2.26
CA HIS A 109 -10.35 -4.78 0.90
C HIS A 109 -8.83 -4.63 0.72
N MET A 110 -8.04 -4.49 1.79
CA MET A 110 -6.56 -4.49 1.73
C MET A 110 -5.98 -5.91 1.59
N GLU A 111 -6.81 -6.94 1.76
CA GLU A 111 -6.50 -8.31 1.33
C GLU A 111 -6.53 -8.46 -0.20
N ASN A 112 -7.03 -7.46 -0.93
CA ASN A 112 -7.00 -7.45 -2.40
C ASN A 112 -5.60 -7.10 -2.90
N LEU A 113 -5.27 -7.61 -4.09
CA LEU A 113 -4.04 -7.30 -4.85
C LEU A 113 -3.70 -5.80 -4.90
N VAL A 114 -2.94 -5.25 -3.96
CA VAL A 114 -2.51 -3.85 -3.98
C VAL A 114 -1.01 -3.81 -4.22
N VAL A 115 -0.58 -2.95 -5.14
CA VAL A 115 0.84 -2.66 -5.35
C VAL A 115 1.22 -1.42 -4.54
N PRO A 116 2.15 -1.53 -3.58
CA PRO A 116 2.62 -0.36 -2.82
C PRO A 116 3.28 0.68 -3.71
N ILE A 117 2.97 1.96 -3.48
CA ILE A 117 3.68 3.11 -4.05
C ILE A 117 4.57 3.69 -2.96
N VAL A 118 5.89 3.73 -3.18
CA VAL A 118 6.90 4.11 -2.18
C VAL A 118 7.68 5.35 -2.61
N LEU A 119 8.13 6.15 -1.65
CA LEU A 119 8.82 7.41 -1.96
C LEU A 119 10.25 7.26 -2.49
N LYS A 120 10.96 6.21 -2.07
CA LYS A 120 12.36 6.03 -2.43
C LYS A 120 12.70 4.56 -2.59
N LYS A 121 13.16 4.19 -3.77
CA LYS A 121 13.50 2.81 -4.13
C LYS A 121 14.58 2.20 -3.25
N SER A 122 15.64 2.96 -2.98
CA SER A 122 16.80 2.50 -2.20
C SER A 122 16.47 2.07 -0.77
N VAL A 123 15.32 2.48 -0.23
CA VAL A 123 14.85 2.07 1.10
C VAL A 123 14.31 0.63 1.06
N TYR A 124 13.82 0.18 -0.11
CA TYR A 124 13.07 -1.05 -0.28
C TYR A 124 13.80 -2.13 -1.11
N ASP A 125 14.84 -1.78 -1.86
CA ASP A 125 15.58 -2.70 -2.76
C ASP A 125 16.06 -4.01 -2.08
N ASN A 126 16.35 -3.97 -0.77
CA ASN A 126 16.79 -5.14 0.00
C ASN A 126 15.74 -5.70 0.96
N ILE A 127 14.54 -5.12 0.96
CA ILE A 127 13.44 -5.48 1.88
C ILE A 127 12.36 -6.24 1.12
N ILE A 128 12.02 -5.78 -0.09
CA ILE A 128 10.96 -6.37 -0.92
C ILE A 128 11.48 -6.59 -2.35
N PRO A 129 11.07 -7.68 -3.02
CA PRO A 129 11.55 -7.99 -4.37
C PRO A 129 11.27 -6.87 -5.36
N THR A 130 12.21 -6.61 -6.27
CA THR A 130 12.02 -5.70 -7.40
C THR A 130 10.78 -6.10 -8.20
N GLY A 131 9.96 -5.13 -8.61
CA GLY A 131 8.69 -5.36 -9.30
C GLY A 131 7.49 -5.58 -8.36
N SER A 132 7.71 -5.71 -7.04
CA SER A 132 6.59 -5.81 -6.08
C SER A 132 6.04 -4.47 -5.58
N PHE A 133 6.64 -3.36 -6.01
CA PHE A 133 6.28 -1.98 -5.63
C PHE A 133 6.58 -1.01 -6.79
N ILE A 134 5.96 0.17 -6.73
CA ILE A 134 6.24 1.29 -7.65
C ILE A 134 6.95 2.38 -6.85
N ALA A 135 8.15 2.76 -7.28
CA ALA A 135 8.92 3.82 -6.63
C ALA A 135 8.65 5.16 -7.30
N VAL A 136 8.30 6.20 -6.55
CA VAL A 136 8.01 7.52 -7.15
C VAL A 136 9.26 8.21 -7.69
N ASP A 137 10.44 7.84 -7.20
CA ASP A 137 11.74 8.35 -7.64
C ASP A 137 12.25 7.69 -8.92
N ASP A 138 11.55 6.68 -9.44
CA ASP A 138 11.75 6.15 -10.80
C ASP A 138 11.09 7.05 -11.88
N PHE A 139 10.36 8.12 -11.48
CA PHE A 139 9.65 9.04 -12.38
C PHE A 139 10.17 10.48 -12.22
N GLU A 140 10.25 11.21 -13.33
CA GLU A 140 10.69 12.61 -13.38
C GLU A 140 9.68 13.56 -12.70
N SER A 141 8.39 13.19 -12.68
CA SER A 141 7.35 14.03 -12.09
C SER A 141 6.12 13.26 -11.59
N PRO A 142 5.30 13.85 -10.68
CA PRO A 142 4.02 13.26 -10.29
C PRO A 142 3.05 13.04 -11.46
N ARG A 143 3.19 13.83 -12.53
CA ARG A 143 2.38 13.67 -13.74
C ARG A 143 2.75 12.39 -14.49
N GLU A 144 4.04 12.11 -14.62
CA GLU A 144 4.52 10.90 -15.28
C GLU A 144 4.08 9.64 -14.51
N LEU A 145 4.20 9.66 -13.18
CA LEU A 145 3.66 8.60 -12.33
C LEU A 145 2.15 8.44 -12.56
N ALA A 146 1.39 9.54 -12.61
CA ALA A 146 -0.05 9.47 -12.85
C ALA A 146 -0.40 8.85 -14.20
N ASP A 147 0.37 9.14 -15.25
CA ASP A 147 0.16 8.56 -16.58
C ASP A 147 0.50 7.07 -16.59
N TYR A 148 1.55 6.66 -15.86
CA TYR A 148 1.85 5.24 -15.64
C TYR A 148 0.74 4.52 -14.87
N LEU A 149 0.18 5.13 -13.81
CA LEU A 149 -0.93 4.54 -13.06
C LEU A 149 -2.20 4.37 -13.92
N LYS A 150 -2.50 5.33 -14.80
CA LYS A 150 -3.60 5.23 -15.77
C LYS A 150 -3.35 4.14 -16.81
N TYR A 151 -2.10 3.94 -17.21
CA TYR A 151 -1.72 2.85 -18.10
C TYR A 151 -1.97 1.49 -17.43
N LEU A 152 -1.55 1.33 -16.17
CA LEU A 152 -1.79 0.11 -15.40
C LEU A 152 -3.28 -0.19 -15.19
N GLU A 153 -4.10 0.83 -14.96
CA GLU A 153 -5.55 0.69 -14.81
C GLU A 153 -6.22 0.12 -16.08
N LYS A 154 -5.65 0.37 -17.26
CA LYS A 154 -6.18 -0.11 -18.55
C LYS A 154 -5.53 -1.40 -19.03
N ASN A 155 -4.43 -1.82 -18.42
CA ASN A 155 -3.62 -2.94 -18.90
C ASN A 155 -3.36 -3.95 -17.77
N ASN A 156 -4.27 -4.92 -17.63
CA ASN A 156 -4.17 -5.97 -16.63
C ASN A 156 -2.90 -6.82 -16.79
N THR A 157 -2.42 -7.03 -18.02
CA THR A 157 -1.17 -7.77 -18.26
C THR A 157 0.04 -7.02 -17.70
N ALA A 158 0.06 -5.69 -17.80
CA ALA A 158 1.11 -4.88 -17.20
C ALA A 158 0.98 -4.80 -15.67
N TYR A 159 -0.24 -4.76 -15.14
CA TYR A 159 -0.50 -4.75 -13.69
C TYR A 159 -0.10 -6.06 -12.99
N LEU A 160 -0.22 -7.20 -13.69
CA LEU A 160 0.04 -8.54 -13.16
C LEU A 160 1.49 -9.03 -13.33
N ARG A 161 2.34 -8.25 -13.99
CA ARG A 161 3.78 -8.53 -14.09
C ARG A 161 4.48 -8.29 -12.76
#